data_AF-A0AA97E1C3-F1
#
_entry.id   AF-A0AA97E1C3-F1
#
_cell.length_a   1.000
_cell.length_b   1.000
_cell.length_c   1.000
_cell.angle_alpha   90.00
_cell.angle_beta   90.00
_cell.angle_gamma   90.00
#
_symmetry.space_group_name_H-M   'P 1'
#
loop_
_entity.id
_entity.type
_entity.pdbx_description
1 polymer ?
#
loop_
_entity_poly.entity_id
_entity_poly.type
_entity_poly.pdbx_seq_one_letter_code
_entity_poly.pdbx_strand_id
1 'polypeptide(L)'
;MTDTLTHLFLGAPLETIPTSKNKAPYIALKLLADGKTHARDELTKLLGETWRSGLQRLRGDDFQYWLIHSVKQPNSKITDLQLDPRHLSGNPVQDAAARLERCRQLKRDSYKEAQQGWKRLPKAHTAMLEADKAYLQSLGEAANDATQEDNK
;
A
#
# COMPACT_ATOMS: atom_id res chain seq x y z
N MET A 1 9.21 31.52 8.10
CA MET A 1 9.84 30.30 8.66
C MET A 1 9.51 29.15 7.73
N THR A 2 10.53 28.52 7.15
CA THR A 2 10.41 27.42 6.17
C THR A 2 9.84 26.17 6.85
N ASP A 3 8.51 26.10 6.92
CA ASP A 3 7.73 24.95 7.39
C ASP A 3 7.81 23.82 6.35
N THR A 4 9.02 23.28 6.16
CA THR A 4 9.35 22.19 5.23
C THR A 4 10.00 21.08 6.01
N LEU A 5 9.57 19.82 5.83
CA LEU A 5 10.10 18.66 6.57
C LEU A 5 11.62 18.44 6.43
N THR A 6 12.25 19.11 5.46
CA THR A 6 13.68 19.06 5.19
C THR A 6 14.56 19.34 6.42
N HIS A 7 14.15 20.24 7.32
CA HIS A 7 14.93 20.53 8.54
C HIS A 7 14.85 19.42 9.60
N LEU A 8 13.84 18.55 9.54
CA LEU A 8 13.67 17.43 10.46
C LEU A 8 14.47 16.19 10.02
N PHE A 9 14.75 16.07 8.73
CA PHE A 9 15.41 14.91 8.13
C PHE A 9 16.75 15.29 7.50
N LEU A 10 17.67 15.78 8.32
CA LEU A 10 18.98 16.30 7.86
C LEU A 10 19.83 15.25 7.12
N GLY A 11 19.64 13.97 7.43
CA GLY A 11 20.35 12.87 6.77
C GLY A 11 19.67 12.35 5.50
N ALA A 12 18.43 12.77 5.21
CA ALA A 12 17.67 12.25 4.08
C ALA A 12 17.90 13.11 2.82
N PRO A 13 18.02 12.49 1.63
CA PRO A 13 18.07 13.24 0.38
C PRO A 13 16.75 14.01 0.14
N LEU A 14 16.85 15.22 -0.40
CA LEU A 14 15.71 16.16 -0.50
C LEU A 14 14.57 15.60 -1.36
N GLU A 15 14.89 14.85 -2.41
CA GLU A 15 13.93 14.23 -3.31
C GLU A 15 13.07 13.15 -2.64
N THR A 16 13.52 12.62 -1.50
CA THR A 16 12.79 11.61 -0.73
C THR A 16 11.74 12.21 0.19
N ILE A 17 11.80 13.53 0.41
CA ILE A 17 10.95 14.23 1.36
C ILE A 17 9.77 14.81 0.58
N PRO A 18 8.52 14.39 0.85
CA PRO A 18 7.36 14.99 0.23
C PRO A 18 7.34 16.51 0.47
N THR A 19 7.04 17.28 -0.57
CA THR A 19 6.98 18.76 -0.51
C THR A 19 5.54 19.29 -0.49
N SER A 20 4.58 18.50 -0.99
CA SER A 20 3.18 18.89 -1.11
C SER A 20 2.44 18.76 0.22
N LYS A 21 2.33 19.85 0.98
CA LYS A 21 1.81 19.88 2.36
C LYS A 21 0.43 19.25 2.57
N ASN A 22 -0.44 19.36 1.58
CA ASN A 22 -1.83 18.89 1.65
C ASN A 22 -2.00 17.45 1.14
N LYS A 23 -0.90 16.74 0.84
CA LYS A 23 -0.94 15.37 0.33
C LYS A 23 -0.61 14.36 1.42
N ALA A 24 -1.26 13.20 1.35
CA ALA A 24 -1.15 12.15 2.36
C ALA A 24 0.29 11.76 2.75
N PRO A 25 1.27 11.61 1.82
CA PRO A 25 2.66 11.32 2.19
C PRO A 25 3.28 12.40 3.09
N TYR A 26 3.04 13.67 2.81
CA TYR A 26 3.57 14.78 3.61
C TYR A 26 3.00 14.75 5.02
N ILE A 27 1.67 14.65 5.13
CA ILE A 27 0.98 14.69 6.42
C ILE A 27 1.35 13.47 7.26
N ALA A 28 1.43 12.28 6.65
CA ALA A 28 1.84 11.07 7.35
C ALA A 28 3.29 11.15 7.84
N LEU A 29 4.22 11.62 7.00
CA LEU A 29 5.61 11.77 7.41
C LEU A 29 5.76 12.87 8.49
N LYS A 30 5.01 13.97 8.38
CA LYS A 30 4.97 15.05 9.38
C LYS A 30 4.47 14.54 10.74
N LEU A 31 3.43 13.70 10.76
CA LEU A 31 2.92 13.11 11.99
C LEU A 31 3.99 12.25 12.66
N LEU A 32 4.63 11.37 11.89
CA LEU A 32 5.61 10.41 12.41
C LEU A 32 7.00 11.02 12.69
N ALA A 33 7.22 12.29 12.36
CA ALA A 33 8.51 12.96 12.51
C ALA A 33 8.91 13.21 13.97
N ASP A 34 8.01 13.02 14.93
CA ASP A 34 8.34 13.09 16.36
C ASP A 34 9.03 11.81 16.89
N GLY A 35 9.14 10.77 16.05
CA GLY A 35 9.76 9.48 16.37
C GLY A 35 8.94 8.59 17.30
N LYS A 36 7.73 9.02 17.68
CA LYS A 36 6.84 8.27 18.56
C LYS A 36 5.96 7.31 17.76
N THR A 37 5.29 6.47 18.52
CA THR A 37 4.33 5.50 18.02
C THR A 37 2.96 6.17 17.91
N HIS A 38 2.33 6.08 16.74
CA HIS A 38 1.02 6.65 16.45
C HIS A 38 0.02 5.57 16.05
N ALA A 39 -1.18 5.64 16.61
CA ALA A 39 -2.27 4.77 16.21
C ALA A 39 -2.69 5.08 14.77
N ARG A 40 -3.05 4.05 14.00
CA ARG A 40 -3.58 4.22 12.62
C ARG A 40 -4.86 5.03 12.58
N ASP A 41 -5.62 5.04 13.66
CA ASP A 41 -6.85 5.83 13.79
C ASP A 41 -6.55 7.33 13.81
N GLU A 42 -5.39 7.76 14.33
CA GLU A 42 -4.98 9.17 14.27
C GLU A 42 -4.77 9.62 12.82
N LEU A 43 -4.09 8.80 12.01
CA LEU A 43 -3.95 9.04 10.58
C LEU A 43 -5.31 9.02 9.86
N THR A 44 -6.21 8.11 10.25
CA THR A 44 -7.56 8.05 9.67
C THR A 44 -8.36 9.32 9.96
N LYS A 45 -8.25 9.88 11.18
CA LYS A 45 -8.89 11.14 11.54
C LYS A 45 -8.32 12.33 10.75
N LEU A 46 -7.01 12.33 10.48
CA LEU A 46 -6.33 13.42 9.76
C LEU A 46 -6.48 13.36 8.24
N LEU A 47 -6.52 12.15 7.65
CA LEU A 47 -6.40 11.93 6.21
C LEU A 47 -7.57 11.15 5.59
N GLY A 48 -8.56 10.73 6.38
CA GLY A 48 -9.66 9.88 5.94
C GLY A 48 -9.12 8.56 5.38
N GLU A 49 -9.57 8.15 4.20
CA GLU A 49 -9.13 6.90 3.58
C GLU A 49 -7.75 6.99 2.91
N THR A 50 -7.25 8.21 2.70
CA THR A 50 -6.05 8.47 1.90
C THR A 50 -4.74 8.20 2.64
N TRP A 51 -4.76 7.98 3.95
CA TRP A 51 -3.51 7.71 4.70
C TRP A 51 -2.82 6.43 4.22
N ARG A 52 -3.59 5.42 3.80
CA ARG A 52 -3.04 4.13 3.35
C ARG A 52 -2.20 4.30 2.10
N SER A 53 -2.71 5.04 1.11
CA SER A 53 -1.95 5.35 -0.11
C SER A 53 -0.76 6.24 0.20
N GLY A 54 -0.91 7.21 1.10
CA GLY A 54 0.20 8.05 1.59
C GLY A 54 1.36 7.23 2.16
N LEU A 55 1.08 6.32 3.08
CA LEU A 55 2.08 5.43 3.66
C LEU A 55 2.67 4.45 2.65
N GLN A 56 1.84 3.91 1.75
CA GLN A 56 2.32 2.99 0.72
C GLN A 56 3.36 3.66 -0.17
N ARG A 57 3.10 4.92 -0.58
CA ARG A 57 4.06 5.72 -1.37
C ARG A 57 5.34 6.00 -0.59
N LEU A 58 5.24 6.40 0.67
CA LEU A 58 6.42 6.61 1.53
C LEU A 58 7.28 5.36 1.64
N ARG A 59 6.64 4.20 1.84
CA ARG A 59 7.28 2.89 1.95
C ARG A 59 7.71 2.29 0.61
N GLY A 60 7.37 2.96 -0.50
CA GLY A 60 7.58 2.55 -1.87
C GLY A 60 8.74 3.30 -2.53
N ASP A 61 8.84 3.17 -3.85
CA ASP A 61 9.84 3.81 -4.69
C ASP A 61 9.67 5.33 -4.82
N ASP A 62 8.42 5.82 -4.85
CA ASP A 62 8.08 7.26 -4.93
C ASP A 62 8.91 8.17 -4.02
N PHE A 63 9.20 7.72 -2.79
CA PHE A 63 9.96 8.47 -1.79
C PHE A 63 11.16 7.67 -1.26
N GLN A 64 11.70 6.76 -2.08
CA GLN A 64 12.88 5.95 -1.79
C GLN A 64 12.83 5.19 -0.46
N TYR A 65 11.72 4.50 -0.19
CA TYR A 65 11.63 3.44 0.82
C TYR A 65 11.81 3.89 2.27
N TRP A 66 11.01 4.84 2.76
CA TRP A 66 10.97 5.16 4.18
C TRP A 66 10.62 3.92 5.03
N LEU A 67 11.47 3.61 6.01
CA LEU A 67 11.25 2.51 6.94
C LEU A 67 10.34 2.98 8.07
N ILE A 68 9.11 2.49 8.03
CA ILE A 68 8.07 2.80 9.02
C ILE A 68 7.59 1.48 9.60
N HIS A 69 7.89 1.24 10.86
CA HIS A 69 7.55 0.02 11.58
C HIS A 69 6.05 -0.09 11.83
N SER A 70 5.57 -1.31 11.97
CA SER A 70 4.22 -1.61 12.45
C SER A 70 4.34 -2.34 13.79
N VAL A 71 4.16 -1.59 14.87
CA VAL A 71 4.40 -2.04 16.25
C VAL A 71 3.11 -2.62 16.80
N LYS A 72 3.11 -3.89 17.22
CA LYS A 72 1.93 -4.52 17.83
C LYS A 72 1.70 -3.93 19.22
N GLN A 73 0.48 -3.49 19.47
CA GLN A 73 0.07 -3.15 20.82
C GLN A 73 -0.12 -4.43 21.65
N PRO A 74 0.21 -4.42 22.96
CA PRO A 74 -0.12 -5.52 23.85
C PRO A 74 -1.62 -5.84 23.81
N ASN A 75 -1.96 -7.13 23.72
CA ASN A 75 -3.35 -7.62 23.74
C ASN A 75 -4.28 -7.07 22.65
N SER A 76 -3.74 -6.53 21.56
CA SER A 76 -4.52 -5.99 20.44
C SER A 76 -4.08 -6.59 19.11
N LYS A 77 -5.05 -6.77 18.20
CA LYS A 77 -4.78 -7.08 16.78
C LYS A 77 -4.37 -5.84 15.99
N ILE A 78 -4.52 -4.65 16.57
CA ILE A 78 -4.15 -3.38 15.96
C ILE A 78 -2.65 -3.17 16.15
N THR A 79 -2.03 -2.59 15.13
CA THR A 79 -0.63 -2.18 15.20
C THR A 79 -0.52 -0.69 14.94
N ASP A 80 0.32 -0.06 15.72
CA ASP A 80 0.66 1.34 15.56
C ASP A 80 1.80 1.50 14.56
N LEU A 81 2.07 2.75 14.20
CA LEU A 81 3.10 3.12 13.25
C LEU A 81 4.17 3.94 13.95
N GLN A 82 5.43 3.65 13.63
CA GLN A 82 6.57 4.39 14.15
C GLN A 82 7.61 4.55 13.04
N LEU A 83 8.13 5.76 12.88
CA LEU A 83 9.26 6.00 11.97
C LEU A 83 10.53 5.36 12.54
N ASP A 84 11.34 4.72 11.69
CA ASP A 84 12.62 4.18 12.15
C ASP A 84 13.52 5.31 12.68
N PRO A 85 14.08 5.20 13.91
CA PRO A 85 14.89 6.26 14.51
C PRO A 85 16.13 6.65 13.69
N ARG A 86 16.65 5.77 12.83
CA ARG A 86 17.79 6.07 11.95
C ARG A 86 17.51 7.24 11.02
N HIS A 87 16.25 7.44 10.61
CA HIS A 87 15.84 8.57 9.78
C HIS A 87 15.93 9.93 10.50
N LEU A 88 15.82 9.92 11.84
CA LEU A 88 15.88 11.12 12.68
C LEU A 88 17.29 11.39 13.23
N SER A 89 18.26 10.49 12.97
CA SER A 89 19.63 10.60 13.48
C SER A 89 20.43 11.77 12.88
N GLY A 90 19.98 12.32 11.74
CA GLY A 90 20.73 13.28 10.94
C GLY A 90 21.95 12.68 10.22
N ASN A 91 22.20 11.38 10.36
CA ASN A 91 23.32 10.69 9.71
C ASN A 91 22.86 10.08 8.36
N PRO A 92 23.40 10.53 7.22
CA PRO A 92 23.00 10.01 5.90
C PRO A 92 23.25 8.52 5.72
N VAL A 93 24.30 7.97 6.34
CA VAL A 93 24.62 6.53 6.25
C VAL A 93 23.58 5.68 6.96
N GLN A 94 23.11 6.15 8.13
CA GLN A 94 22.06 5.43 8.88
C GLN A 94 20.70 5.52 8.17
N ASP A 95 20.35 6.68 7.63
CA ASP A 95 19.15 6.86 6.81
C ASP A 95 19.16 5.93 5.58
N ALA A 96 20.26 5.93 4.82
CA ALA A 96 20.44 5.07 3.66
C ALA A 96 20.36 3.58 4.02
N ALA A 97 20.94 3.17 5.15
CA ALA A 97 20.85 1.79 5.62
C ALA A 97 19.40 1.37 5.94
N ALA A 98 18.62 2.24 6.59
CA ALA A 98 17.19 2.00 6.86
C ALA A 98 16.38 1.89 5.56
N ARG A 99 16.65 2.75 4.57
CA ARG A 99 16.01 2.70 3.24
C ARG A 99 16.32 1.43 2.49
N LEU A 100 17.59 1.00 2.50
CA LEU A 100 18.02 -0.24 1.86
C LEU A 100 17.33 -1.45 2.49
N GLU A 101 17.21 -1.47 3.81
CA GLU A 101 16.47 -2.50 4.53
C GLU A 101 15.00 -2.54 4.11
N ARG A 102 14.33 -1.38 4.06
CA ARG A 102 12.94 -1.30 3.61
C ARG A 102 12.76 -1.75 2.16
N CYS A 103 13.66 -1.33 1.26
CA CYS A 103 13.66 -1.75 -0.14
C CYS A 103 13.76 -3.28 -0.25
N ARG A 104 14.71 -3.88 0.47
CA ARG A 104 14.87 -5.34 0.52
C ARG A 104 13.59 -6.05 0.99
N GLN A 105 12.94 -5.54 2.05
CA GLN A 105 11.67 -6.08 2.53
C GLN A 105 10.58 -6.00 1.46
N LEU A 106 10.38 -4.82 0.85
CA LEU A 106 9.37 -4.61 -0.19
C LEU A 106 9.57 -5.54 -1.38
N LYS A 107 10.81 -5.65 -1.91
CA LYS A 107 11.09 -6.53 -3.05
C LYS A 107 10.88 -7.99 -2.71
N ARG A 108 11.22 -8.40 -1.49
CA ARG A 108 10.95 -9.77 -1.01
C ARG A 108 9.45 -10.08 -0.94
N ASP A 109 8.66 -9.15 -0.44
CA ASP A 109 7.21 -9.34 -0.32
C ASP A 109 6.53 -9.32 -1.69
N SER A 110 6.91 -8.38 -2.56
CA SER A 110 6.47 -8.32 -3.96
C SER A 110 6.78 -9.61 -4.72
N TYR A 111 7.97 -10.20 -4.53
CA TYR A 111 8.31 -11.49 -5.13
C TYR A 111 7.40 -12.62 -4.64
N LYS A 112 7.11 -12.70 -3.32
CA LYS A 112 6.19 -13.71 -2.78
C LYS A 112 4.78 -13.55 -3.32
N GLU A 113 4.28 -12.32 -3.41
CA GLU A 113 2.96 -12.01 -3.96
C GLU A 113 2.88 -12.42 -5.44
N ALA A 114 3.89 -12.08 -6.24
CA ALA A 114 3.98 -12.50 -7.64
C ALA A 114 3.99 -14.02 -7.79
N GLN A 115 4.77 -14.73 -6.96
CA GLN A 115 4.80 -16.18 -6.97
C GLN A 115 3.44 -16.81 -6.59
N GLN A 116 2.75 -16.25 -5.60
CA GLN A 116 1.42 -16.70 -5.22
C GLN A 116 0.38 -16.42 -6.31
N GLY A 117 0.44 -15.25 -6.95
CA GLY A 117 -0.40 -14.90 -8.09
C GLY A 117 -0.22 -15.88 -9.24
N TRP A 118 1.04 -16.20 -9.58
CA TRP A 118 1.36 -17.19 -10.60
C TRP A 118 0.79 -18.58 -10.27
N LYS A 119 0.89 -19.04 -9.02
CA LYS A 119 0.29 -20.32 -8.58
C LYS A 119 -1.24 -20.33 -8.68
N ARG A 120 -1.91 -19.18 -8.51
CA ARG A 120 -3.38 -19.05 -8.58
C ARG A 120 -3.89 -18.93 -10.01
N LEU A 121 -3.03 -18.52 -10.95
CA LEU A 121 -3.40 -18.22 -12.34
C LEU A 121 -4.12 -19.36 -13.05
N PRO A 122 -3.67 -20.64 -13.00
CA PRO A 122 -4.36 -21.72 -13.72
C PRO A 122 -5.79 -21.91 -13.24
N LYS A 123 -6.02 -21.92 -11.92
CA LYS A 123 -7.37 -22.05 -11.35
C LYS A 123 -8.27 -20.88 -11.73
N ALA A 124 -7.73 -19.66 -11.71
CA ALA A 124 -8.47 -18.46 -12.11
C ALA A 124 -8.86 -18.50 -13.59
N HIS A 125 -7.95 -18.98 -14.45
CA HIS A 125 -8.20 -19.14 -15.88
C HIS A 125 -9.32 -20.17 -16.16
N THR A 126 -9.31 -21.33 -15.48
CA THR A 126 -10.40 -22.31 -15.61
C THR A 126 -11.74 -21.72 -15.16
N ALA A 127 -11.77 -21.05 -14.00
CA ALA A 127 -13.00 -20.43 -13.49
C ALA A 127 -13.55 -19.34 -14.42
N MET A 128 -12.66 -18.56 -15.07
CA MET A 128 -13.04 -17.59 -16.10
C MET A 128 -13.71 -18.27 -17.29
N LEU A 129 -13.10 -19.33 -17.84
CA LEU A 129 -13.68 -20.07 -18.97
C LEU A 129 -15.04 -20.71 -18.63
N GLU A 130 -15.20 -21.25 -17.42
CA GLU A 130 -16.47 -21.80 -16.95
C GLU A 130 -17.55 -20.71 -16.84
N ALA A 131 -17.19 -19.54 -16.30
CA ALA A 131 -18.10 -18.39 -16.21
C ALA A 131 -18.51 -17.86 -17.59
N ASP A 132 -17.55 -17.73 -18.52
CA ASP A 132 -17.82 -17.32 -19.90
C ASP A 132 -18.75 -18.30 -20.62
N LYS A 133 -18.51 -19.60 -20.45
CA LYS A 133 -19.39 -20.65 -21.00
C LYS A 133 -20.81 -20.55 -20.45
N ALA A 134 -20.97 -20.41 -19.13
CA ALA A 134 -22.28 -20.30 -18.49
C ALA A 134 -23.02 -19.04 -18.94
N TYR A 135 -22.31 -17.92 -19.05
CA TYR A 135 -22.87 -16.67 -19.58
C TYR A 135 -23.38 -16.87 -21.02
N LEU A 136 -22.58 -17.45 -21.91
CA LEU A 136 -22.99 -17.71 -23.30
C LEU A 136 -24.19 -18.67 -23.40
N GLN A 137 -24.25 -19.70 -22.55
CA GLN A 137 -25.40 -20.62 -22.49
C GLN A 137 -26.68 -19.89 -22.07
N SER A 138 -26.61 -19.00 -21.08
CA SER A 138 -27.77 -18.20 -20.64
C SER A 138 -28.33 -17.29 -21.75
N LEU A 139 -27.48 -16.84 -22.68
CA LEU A 139 -27.92 -16.04 -23.83
C LEU A 139 -28.61 -16.89 -24.92
N GLY A 140 -28.26 -18.17 -25.03
CA GLY A 140 -28.84 -19.12 -25.98
C GLY A 140 -30.15 -19.76 -25.52
N GLU A 141 -30.32 -20.02 -24.22
CA GLU A 141 -31.59 -20.48 -23.65
C GLU A 141 -32.71 -19.44 -23.86
N ALA A 142 -32.40 -18.14 -23.79
CA ALA A 142 -33.36 -17.08 -24.09
C ALA A 142 -33.80 -16.97 -25.56
N ALA A 143 -33.09 -17.60 -26.50
CA ALA A 143 -33.38 -17.53 -27.93
C ALA A 143 -34.19 -18.71 -28.48
N ASN A 144 -34.26 -19.84 -27.75
CA ASN A 144 -34.94 -21.07 -28.19
C ASN A 144 -36.34 -21.28 -27.59
N ASP A 145 -36.82 -20.43 -26.68
CA ASP A 145 -38.14 -20.56 -26.05
C ASP A 145 -39.30 -20.00 -26.91
N ALA A 146 -39.02 -19.41 -28.07
CA ALA A 146 -40.04 -18.84 -28.96
C ALA A 146 -40.03 -19.54 -30.33
N THR A 147 -40.42 -20.81 -30.40
CA THR A 147 -40.93 -21.47 -31.64
C THR A 147 -41.40 -22.91 -31.33
N GLN A 148 -42.43 -23.06 -30.49
CA GLN A 148 -43.33 -24.22 -30.55
C GLN A 148 -44.78 -23.76 -30.35
N GLU A 149 -45.26 -22.94 -31.27
CA GLU A 149 -46.69 -22.88 -31.58
C GLU A 149 -46.90 -23.68 -32.88
N ASP A 150 -47.03 -25.00 -32.76
CA ASP A 150 -47.55 -25.82 -33.85
C ASP A 150 -49.06 -26.02 -33.65
N ASN A 151 -49.78 -25.40 -34.59
CA ASN A 151 -51.21 -25.47 -34.84
C ASN A 151 -51.81 -26.87 -34.70
N LYS A 152 -52.97 -26.96 -34.04
CA LYS A 152 -54.00 -27.93 -34.39
C LYS A 152 -55.40 -27.41 -34.13
#